data_AF-A0A1A3DYH2-F1
#
_entry.id   AF-A0A1A3DYH2-F1
#
_cell.length_a   1.000
_cell.length_b   1.000
_cell.length_c   1.000
_cell.angle_alpha   90.00
_cell.angle_beta   90.00
_cell.angle_gamma   90.00
#
_symmetry.space_group_name_H-M   'P 1'
#
loop_
_entity.id
_entity.type
_entity.pdbx_description
1 polymer ?
#
loop_
_entity_poly.entity_id
_entity_poly.type
_entity_poly.pdbx_seq_one_letter_code
_entity_poly.pdbx_strand_id
1 'polypeptide(L)'
;MDPAVVNAAIVVAISDTTVPHIDEEKLLKMYGQPQGESLIARVSELVHEAVSMPLEWGNLTLTECVDDILNRFHQQHPELSQEAPHEIGRCIGWNLR
;
A
#
# COMPACT_ATOMS: atom_id res chain seq x y z
N MET A 1 10.74 7.25 10.70
CA MET A 1 10.57 5.79 10.93
C MET A 1 11.55 5.09 9.99
N ASP A 2 12.09 3.93 10.37
CA ASP A 2 13.00 3.18 9.49
C ASP A 2 12.23 2.65 8.26
N PRO A 3 12.67 2.92 7.01
CA PRO A 3 12.04 2.41 5.80
C PRO A 3 11.88 0.89 5.80
N ALA A 4 12.82 0.14 6.38
CA ALA A 4 12.72 -1.32 6.43
C ALA A 4 11.49 -1.77 7.26
N VAL A 5 11.19 -1.06 8.35
CA VAL A 5 10.04 -1.34 9.21
C VAL A 5 8.74 -0.97 8.51
N VAL A 6 8.70 0.16 7.78
CA VAL A 6 7.51 0.57 7.02
C VAL A 6 7.21 -0.44 5.91
N ASN A 7 8.22 -0.88 5.17
CA ASN A 7 8.08 -1.91 4.13
C ASN A 7 7.52 -3.23 4.68
N ALA A 8 8.10 -3.72 5.77
CA ALA A 8 7.62 -4.93 6.43
C ALA A 8 6.17 -4.77 6.94
N ALA A 9 5.82 -3.60 7.48
CA ALA A 9 4.47 -3.33 7.96
C ALA A 9 3.43 -3.28 6.82
N ILE A 10 3.75 -2.71 5.66
CA ILE A 10 2.84 -2.71 4.49
C ILE A 10 2.53 -4.14 4.08
N VAL A 11 3.57 -4.97 3.91
CA VAL A 11 3.41 -6.38 3.52
C VAL A 11 2.59 -7.11 4.57
N VAL A 12 2.93 -6.98 5.85
CA VAL A 12 2.21 -7.65 6.95
C VAL A 12 0.75 -7.24 6.99
N ALA A 13 0.43 -5.95 6.84
CA ALA A 13 -0.91 -5.42 7.01
C ALA A 13 -1.87 -5.83 5.88
N ILE A 14 -1.35 -6.05 4.67
CA ILE A 14 -2.19 -6.27 3.47
C ILE A 14 -2.10 -7.73 2.97
N SER A 15 -1.01 -8.44 3.30
CA SER A 15 -0.89 -9.86 2.97
C SER A 15 -1.99 -10.67 3.66
N ASP A 16 -2.37 -11.78 3.02
CA ASP A 16 -3.33 -12.75 3.55
C ASP A 16 -4.78 -12.24 3.69
N THR A 17 -5.07 -11.00 3.25
CA THR A 17 -6.44 -10.49 3.19
C THR A 17 -7.11 -10.91 1.88
N THR A 18 -8.25 -11.61 1.96
CA THR A 18 -9.07 -11.99 0.78
C THR A 18 -9.65 -10.77 0.08
N VAL A 19 -10.08 -9.77 0.85
CA VAL A 19 -10.45 -8.43 0.40
C VAL A 19 -9.29 -7.52 0.81
N PRO A 20 -8.58 -6.86 -0.12
CA PRO A 20 -7.46 -5.98 0.22
C PRO A 20 -7.89 -4.87 1.20
N HIS A 21 -7.32 -4.88 2.39
CA HIS A 21 -7.49 -3.86 3.42
C HIS A 21 -6.26 -3.83 4.33
N ILE A 22 -6.17 -2.82 5.18
CA ILE A 22 -5.12 -2.71 6.21
C ILE A 22 -5.60 -3.47 7.44
N ASP A 23 -4.95 -4.58 7.77
CA ASP A 23 -5.21 -5.36 8.99
C ASP A 23 -4.50 -4.70 10.19
N GLU A 24 -5.22 -3.79 10.85
CA GLU A 24 -4.75 -3.06 12.02
C GLU A 24 -4.46 -3.98 13.21
N GLU A 25 -5.28 -5.02 13.42
CA GLU A 25 -5.07 -5.98 14.51
C GLU A 25 -3.76 -6.75 14.34
N LYS A 26 -3.43 -7.14 13.11
CA LYS A 26 -2.17 -7.81 12.78
C LYS A 26 -0.96 -6.90 13.03
N LEU A 27 -1.07 -5.61 12.72
CA LEU A 27 -0.03 -4.62 13.03
C LEU A 27 0.16 -4.41 14.54
N LEU A 28 -0.92 -4.23 15.29
CA LEU A 28 -0.86 -4.07 16.75
C LEU A 28 -0.29 -5.32 17.43
N LYS A 29 -0.67 -6.51 16.95
CA LYS A 29 -0.16 -7.79 17.47
C LYS A 29 1.34 -7.98 17.22
N MET A 30 1.84 -7.53 16.07
CA MET A 30 3.24 -7.73 15.69
C MET A 30 4.18 -6.68 16.30
N TYR A 31 3.79 -5.40 16.31
CA TYR A 31 4.66 -4.29 16.68
C TYR A 31 4.35 -3.71 18.08
N GLY A 32 3.29 -4.19 18.73
CA GLY A 32 2.81 -3.62 19.99
C GLY A 32 2.10 -2.28 19.80
N GLN A 33 1.47 -1.76 20.85
CA GLN A 33 0.53 -0.65 20.71
C GLN A 33 1.17 0.67 20.23
N PRO A 34 2.23 1.23 20.85
CA PRO A 34 2.73 2.55 20.47
C PRO A 34 3.32 2.60 19.05
N GLN A 35 4.04 1.54 18.67
CA GLN A 35 4.64 1.44 17.33
C GLN A 35 3.61 1.01 16.29
N GLY A 36 2.71 0.09 16.64
CA GLY A 36 1.64 -0.39 15.78
C GLY A 36 0.69 0.73 15.37
N GLU A 37 0.25 1.59 16.29
CA GLU A 37 -0.60 2.75 15.97
C GLU A 37 0.10 3.72 14.99
N SER A 38 1.40 3.97 15.19
CA SER A 38 2.19 4.80 14.29
C SER A 38 2.33 4.18 12.89
N LEU A 39 2.46 2.85 12.82
CA LEU A 39 2.55 2.11 11.56
C LEU A 39 1.20 2.07 10.84
N ILE A 40 0.10 1.86 11.57
CA ILE A 40 -1.26 1.91 11.01
C ILE A 40 -1.49 3.26 10.33
N ALA A 41 -1.22 4.36 11.03
CA ALA A 41 -1.37 5.70 10.47
C ALA A 41 -0.53 5.84 9.18
N ARG A 42 0.74 5.41 9.22
CA ARG A 42 1.64 5.56 8.08
C ARG A 42 1.25 4.70 6.87
N VAL A 43 0.84 3.45 7.10
CA VAL A 43 0.40 2.54 6.03
C VAL A 43 -0.91 3.06 5.42
N SER A 44 -1.84 3.54 6.25
CA SER A 44 -3.09 4.15 5.81
C SER A 44 -2.88 5.39 4.95
N GLU A 45 -1.95 6.27 5.34
CA GLU A 45 -1.56 7.43 4.51
C GLU A 45 -1.06 6.99 3.13
N LEU A 46 -0.13 6.03 3.07
CA LEU A 46 0.45 5.55 1.81
C LEU A 46 -0.58 4.89 0.90
N VAL A 47 -1.47 4.05 1.46
CA VAL A 47 -2.55 3.43 0.69
C VAL A 47 -3.53 4.50 0.18
N HIS A 48 -3.90 5.46 1.03
CA HIS A 48 -4.79 6.54 0.64
C HIS A 48 -4.20 7.43 -0.45
N GLU A 49 -2.92 7.77 -0.33
CA GLU A 49 -2.17 8.51 -1.35
C GLU A 49 -2.21 7.78 -2.69
N ALA A 50 -1.84 6.49 -2.70
CA ALA A 50 -1.81 5.69 -3.92
C ALA A 50 -3.20 5.54 -4.58
N VAL A 51 -4.26 5.32 -3.78
CA VAL A 51 -5.66 5.23 -4.27
C VAL A 51 -6.18 6.58 -4.78
N SER A 52 -5.65 7.69 -4.27
CA SER A 52 -6.04 9.04 -4.67
C SER A 52 -5.28 9.56 -5.89
N MET A 53 -4.29 8.81 -6.40
CA MET A 53 -3.53 9.22 -7.58
C MET A 53 -4.45 9.27 -8.82
N PRO A 54 -4.33 10.32 -9.65
CA PRO A 54 -5.18 10.46 -10.82
C PRO A 54 -4.93 9.34 -11.83
N LEU A 55 -6.03 8.75 -12.31
CA LEU A 55 -6.05 7.69 -13.30
C LEU A 55 -6.17 8.27 -14.72
N GLU A 56 -5.23 7.87 -15.57
CA GLU A 56 -5.27 8.17 -17.00
C GLU A 56 -5.90 6.99 -17.75
N TRP A 57 -7.23 6.99 -17.88
CA TRP A 57 -7.96 5.85 -18.45
C TRP A 57 -7.65 5.60 -19.93
N GLY A 58 -7.51 6.67 -20.74
CA GLY A 58 -7.11 6.60 -22.16
C GLY A 58 -7.67 5.38 -22.91
N ASN A 59 -6.75 4.65 -23.56
CA ASN A 59 -7.00 3.30 -24.11
C ASN A 59 -6.31 2.21 -23.27
N LEU A 60 -6.04 2.49 -21.99
CA LEU A 60 -5.34 1.58 -21.10
C LEU A 60 -6.31 0.54 -20.53
N THR A 61 -5.83 -0.68 -20.37
CA THR A 61 -6.47 -1.71 -19.57
C THR A 61 -6.37 -1.36 -18.07
N LEU A 62 -7.22 -1.96 -17.24
CA LEU A 62 -7.15 -1.78 -15.79
C LEU A 62 -5.74 -2.11 -15.23
N THR A 63 -5.10 -3.16 -15.74
CA THR A 63 -3.75 -3.54 -15.34
C THR A 63 -2.74 -2.45 -15.69
N GLU A 64 -2.80 -1.91 -16.91
CA GLU A 64 -1.90 -0.82 -17.33
C GLU A 64 -2.11 0.46 -16.51
N CYS A 65 -3.37 0.78 -16.14
CA CYS A 65 -3.67 1.89 -15.25
C CYS A 65 -3.07 1.71 -13.85
N VAL A 66 -3.16 0.50 -13.28
CA VAL A 66 -2.59 0.20 -11.96
C VAL A 66 -1.06 0.23 -12.02
N ASP A 67 -0.45 -0.35 -13.05
CA ASP A 67 1.01 -0.35 -13.24
C ASP A 67 1.56 1.08 -13.37
N ASP A 68 0.85 1.97 -14.08
CA ASP A 68 1.22 3.38 -14.17
C ASP A 68 1.17 4.08 -12.81
N ILE A 69 0.11 3.85 -12.01
CA ILE A 69 0.04 4.37 -10.64
C ILE A 69 1.21 3.85 -9.82
N LEU A 70 1.48 2.55 -9.83
CA LEU A 70 2.56 1.94 -9.05
C LEU A 70 3.94 2.48 -9.44
N ASN A 71 4.17 2.70 -10.74
CA ASN A 71 5.42 3.30 -11.22
C ASN A 71 5.59 4.74 -10.73
N ARG A 72 4.55 5.57 -10.84
CA ARG A 72 4.59 6.96 -10.34
C ARG A 72 4.72 7.02 -8.82
N PHE A 73 4.02 6.14 -8.11
CA PHE A 73 4.08 6.02 -6.66
C PHE A 73 5.48 5.61 -6.20
N HIS A 74 6.11 4.64 -6.87
CA HIS A 74 7.48 4.23 -6.56
C HIS A 74 8.51 5.34 -6.82
N GLN A 75 8.30 6.18 -7.83
CA GLN A 75 9.16 7.35 -8.06
C GLN A 75 9.05 8.40 -6.94
N GLN A 76 7.89 8.52 -6.30
CA GLN A 76 7.67 9.40 -5.15
C GLN A 76 8.19 8.82 -3.83
N HIS A 77 8.20 7.49 -3.73
CA HIS A 77 8.65 6.74 -2.57
C HIS A 77 9.78 5.74 -2.89
N PRO A 78 10.97 6.22 -3.29
CA PRO A 78 12.11 5.36 -3.62
C PRO A 78 12.62 4.54 -2.42
N GLU A 79 12.22 4.90 -1.20
CA GLU A 79 12.49 4.16 0.03
C GLU A 79 11.64 2.89 0.20
N LEU A 80 10.59 2.72 -0.61
CA LEU A 80 9.77 1.52 -0.61
C LEU A 80 10.40 0.41 -1.46
N SER A 81 10.51 -0.77 -0.88
CA SER A 81 10.82 -2.04 -1.54
C SER A 81 9.80 -2.37 -2.62
N GLN A 82 10.11 -3.25 -3.56
CA GLN A 82 9.18 -3.65 -4.62
C GLN A 82 7.92 -4.37 -4.10
N GLU A 83 8.01 -5.04 -2.96
CA GLU A 83 6.91 -5.81 -2.37
C GLU A 83 5.81 -4.90 -1.80
N ALA A 84 6.18 -3.73 -1.27
CA ALA A 84 5.23 -2.79 -0.68
C ALA A 84 4.25 -2.20 -1.73
N PRO A 85 4.69 -1.62 -2.86
CA PRO A 85 3.82 -1.18 -3.94
C PRO A 85 2.97 -2.31 -4.52
N HIS A 86 3.48 -3.55 -4.59
CA HIS A 86 2.68 -4.69 -5.06
C HIS A 86 1.44 -4.90 -4.19
N GLU A 87 1.59 -4.90 -2.86
CA GLU A 87 0.44 -5.05 -1.96
C GLU A 87 -0.50 -3.85 -2.01
N ILE A 88 0.03 -2.63 -2.12
CA ILE A 88 -0.79 -1.42 -2.32
C ILE A 88 -1.56 -1.48 -3.65
N GLY A 89 -0.97 -2.05 -4.70
CA GLY A 89 -1.60 -2.29 -6.00
C GLY A 89 -2.84 -3.17 -5.91
N ARG A 90 -2.84 -4.16 -5.01
CA ARG A 90 -4.03 -4.99 -4.73
C ARG A 90 -5.18 -4.15 -4.17
N CYS A 91 -4.90 -3.19 -3.29
CA CYS A 91 -5.89 -2.25 -2.76
C CYS A 91 -6.45 -1.32 -3.86
N ILE A 92 -5.59 -0.81 -4.76
CA ILE A 92 -6.02 0.03 -5.89
C ILE A 92 -6.92 -0.77 -6.83
N GLY A 93 -6.46 -1.94 -7.30
CA GLY A 93 -7.21 -2.77 -8.24
C GLY A 93 -8.57 -3.22 -7.71
N TRP A 94 -8.71 -3.41 -6.38
CA TRP A 94 -10.00 -3.69 -5.75
C TRP A 94 -10.96 -2.50 -5.78
N ASN A 95 -10.47 -1.27 -5.56
CA ASN A 95 -11.29 -0.05 -5.61
C ASN A 95 -11.75 0.34 -7.03
N LEU A 96 -11.12 -0.20 -8.06
CA LEU A 96 -11.45 0.07 -9.48
C LEU A 96 -12.35 -0.99 -10.11
N ARG A 97 -12.77 -2.01 -9.36
CA ARG A 97 -13.54 -3.15 -9.84
C ARG A 97 -15.04 -2.93 -9.84
#